data_AF-A0A0H5QCN1-F1
#
_entry.id   AF-A0A0H5QCN1-F1
#
_cell.length_a   1.000
_cell.length_b   1.000
_cell.length_c   1.000
_cell.angle_alpha   90.00
_cell.angle_beta   90.00
_cell.angle_gamma   90.00
#
_symmetry.space_group_name_H-M   'P 1'
#
loop_
_entity.id
_entity.type
_entity.pdbx_description
1 polymer ?
#
loop_
_entity_poly.entity_id
_entity_poly.type
_entity_poly.pdbx_seq_one_letter_code
_entity_poly.pdbx_strand_id
1 'polypeptide(L)' 'MRKVFHYEQNRALTVRELAALQSFPDNFIFCGSKIAQQQQVGNAVPPLLAKAIAESILKMSENE' A
#
# COMPACT_ATOMS: atom_id res chain seq x y z
N MET A 1 14.35 6.88 -1.22
CA MET A 1 13.34 6.16 -2.04
C MET A 1 13.45 6.60 -3.49
N ARG A 2 13.49 5.66 -4.45
CA ARG A 2 13.52 6.00 -5.89
C ARG A 2 12.19 6.63 -6.29
N LYS A 3 12.23 7.75 -7.03
CA LYS A 3 11.00 8.41 -7.49
C LYS A 3 10.41 7.64 -8.67
N VAL A 4 9.12 7.33 -8.58
CA VAL A 4 8.31 6.81 -9.68
C VAL A 4 7.57 7.99 -10.32
N PHE A 5 7.65 8.10 -11.63
CA PHE A 5 7.04 9.20 -12.38
C PHE A 5 5.69 8.77 -12.94
N HIS A 6 4.75 9.72 -12.99
CA HIS A 6 3.48 9.50 -13.66
C HIS A 6 3.73 9.31 -15.16
N TYR A 7 2.99 8.40 -15.79
CA TYR A 7 3.23 8.01 -17.19
C TYR A 7 2.97 9.16 -18.17
N GLU A 8 1.97 10.00 -17.90
CA GLU A 8 1.55 11.11 -18.76
C GLU A 8 1.96 12.50 -18.23
N GLN A 9 2.07 12.66 -16.91
CA GLN A 9 2.23 13.97 -16.29
C GLN A 9 3.69 14.13 -15.85
N ASN A 10 4.31 15.28 -16.10
CA ASN A 10 5.70 15.55 -15.73
C ASN A 10 5.87 15.80 -14.22
N ARG A 11 5.52 14.81 -13.40
CA ARG A 11 5.62 14.82 -11.95
C ARG A 11 5.86 13.41 -11.41
N ALA A 12 6.34 13.33 -10.17
CA ALA A 12 6.35 12.08 -9.42
C ALA A 12 4.91 11.66 -9.05
N LEU A 13 4.73 10.36 -8.79
CA LEU A 13 3.50 9.85 -8.20
C LEU A 13 3.28 10.47 -6.81
N THR A 14 2.03 10.80 -6.52
CA THR A 14 1.57 11.26 -5.22
C THR A 14 1.59 10.10 -4.22
N VAL A 15 1.54 10.43 -2.92
CA VAL A 15 1.36 9.42 -1.85
C VAL A 15 0.14 8.56 -2.13
N ARG A 16 -0.96 9.17 -2.61
CA ARG A 16 -2.22 8.47 -2.85
C ARG A 16 -2.12 7.47 -4.01
N GLU A 17 -1.48 7.87 -5.11
CA GLU A 17 -1.25 6.98 -6.26
C GLU A 17 -0.35 5.80 -5.88
N LEU A 18 0.72 6.06 -5.12
CA LEU A 18 1.59 4.98 -4.60
C LEU A 18 0.80 4.03 -3.68
N ALA A 19 -0.07 4.58 -2.84
CA ALA A 19 -0.87 3.78 -1.92
C ALA A 19 -1.94 2.95 -2.64
N ALA A 20 -2.51 3.46 -3.74
CA ALA A 20 -3.42 2.70 -4.60
C ALA A 20 -2.70 1.49 -5.24
N LEU A 21 -1.45 1.66 -5.71
CA LEU A 21 -0.63 0.54 -6.20
C LEU A 21 -0.36 -0.52 -5.11
N GLN A 22 -0.28 -0.08 -3.85
CA GLN A 22 -0.14 -0.95 -2.68
C GLN A 22 -1.49 -1.47 -2.18
N SER A 23 -2.59 -1.33 -2.93
CA SER A 23 -3.93 -1.81 -2.57
C SER A 23 -4.54 -1.21 -1.29
N PHE A 24 -4.05 -0.05 -0.85
CA PHE A 24 -4.67 0.67 0.25
C PHE A 24 -6.04 1.24 -0.16
N PRO A 25 -7.05 1.15 0.71
CA PRO A 25 -8.31 1.86 0.51
C PRO A 25 -8.09 3.36 0.26
N ASP A 26 -8.94 3.96 -0.57
CA ASP A 26 -8.84 5.39 -0.92
C ASP A 26 -8.99 6.30 0.30
N ASN A 27 -9.79 5.89 1.28
CA ASN A 27 -10.05 6.59 2.53
C ASN A 27 -9.02 6.32 3.64
N PHE A 28 -7.96 5.54 3.37
CA PHE A 28 -6.89 5.33 4.34
C PHE A 28 -6.06 6.61 4.52
N ILE A 29 -5.90 7.05 5.78
CA ILE A 29 -5.22 8.31 6.11
C ILE A 29 -3.77 8.01 6.52
N PHE A 30 -2.81 8.55 5.77
CA PHE A 30 -1.39 8.52 6.13
C PHE A 30 -1.03 9.80 6.90
N CYS A 31 -0.37 9.64 8.05
CA CYS A 31 -0.03 10.76 8.94
C CYS A 31 1.45 11.16 8.82
N GLY A 32 1.76 12.39 9.24
CA GLY A 32 3.13 12.92 9.25
C GLY A 32 3.52 13.66 7.97
N SER A 33 4.81 13.93 7.79
CA SER A 33 5.34 14.66 6.63
C SER A 33 5.14 13.88 5.32
N LYS A 34 5.11 14.56 4.17
CA LYS A 34 4.98 13.89 2.86
C LYS A 34 6.03 12.79 2.64
N ILE A 35 7.26 13.01 3.09
CA ILE A 35 8.34 12.01 3.00
C ILE A 35 8.05 10.81 3.90
N ALA A 36 7.60 11.06 5.13
CA ALA A 36 7.23 9.98 6.06
C ALA A 36 6.04 9.16 5.52
N GLN A 37 5.04 9.80 4.93
CA GLN A 37 3.91 9.12 4.31
C GLN A 37 4.36 8.26 3.12
N GLN A 38 5.24 8.77 2.25
CA GLN A 38 5.84 7.98 1.16
C GLN A 38 6.59 6.75 1.70
N GLN A 39 7.32 6.90 2.80
CA GLN A 39 8.03 5.79 3.44
C GLN A 39 7.07 4.76 4.05
N GLN A 40 5.97 5.20 4.67
CA GLN A 40 4.91 4.32 5.18
C GLN A 40 4.33 3.47 4.06
N VAL A 41 3.97 4.09 2.92
CA VAL A 41 3.43 3.38 1.75
C VAL A 41 4.46 2.40 1.17
N GLY A 42 5.72 2.83 1.00
CA GLY A 42 6.75 2.02 0.37
C GLY A 42 7.20 0.80 1.20
N ASN A 43 7.13 0.90 2.53
CA ASN A 43 7.52 -0.19 3.44
C ASN A 43 6.34 -1.08 3.86
N ALA A 44 5.10 -0.69 3.58
CA ALA A 44 3.94 -1.45 4.00
C ALA A 44 3.80 -2.77 3.22
N VAL A 45 3.17 -3.75 3.86
CA VAL A 45 2.62 -4.92 3.17
C VAL A 45 1.29 -4.51 2.52
N PRO A 46 1.04 -4.81 1.22
CA PRO A 46 -0.22 -4.49 0.57
C PRO A 46 -1.42 -5.11 1.32
N PRO A 47 -2.50 -4.36 1.65
CA PRO A 47 -3.65 -4.90 2.38
C PRO A 47 -4.31 -6.12 1.72
N LEU A 48 -4.41 -6.17 0.39
CA LEU A 48 -4.98 -7.34 -0.30
C LEU A 48 -4.10 -8.58 -0.17
N LEU A 49 -2.77 -8.42 -0.17
CA LEU A 49 -1.86 -9.53 0.07
C LEU A 49 -1.98 -10.04 1.51
N ALA A 50 -2.01 -9.12 2.48
CA ALA A 50 -2.20 -9.47 3.88
C ALA A 50 -3.52 -10.23 4.10
N LYS A 51 -4.62 -9.77 3.45
CA LYS A 51 -5.92 -10.45 3.48
C LYS A 51 -5.84 -11.87 2.93
N ALA A 52 -5.26 -12.07 1.76
CA ALA A 52 -5.16 -13.40 1.14
C ALA A 52 -4.37 -14.40 2.02
N ILE A 53 -3.30 -13.92 2.67
CA ILE A 53 -2.52 -14.72 3.64
C ILE A 53 -3.39 -15.07 4.85
N ALA A 54 -4.09 -14.10 5.44
CA ALA A 54 -4.96 -14.33 6.60
C ALA A 54 -6.08 -15.34 6.30
N GLU A 55 -6.73 -15.23 5.15
CA GLU A 55 -7.76 -16.18 4.70
C GLU A 55 -7.21 -17.60 4.56
N SER A 56 -5.97 -17.73 4.06
CA SER A 56 -5.29 -19.01 3.94
C SER A 56 -5.02 -19.64 5.31
N ILE A 57 -4.58 -18.83 6.29
CA ILE A 57 -4.34 -19.28 7.66
C ILE A 57 -5.64 -19.71 8.33
N LEU A 58 -6.70 -18.91 8.23
CA LEU A 58 -8.01 -19.24 8.82
C LEU A 58 -8.55 -20.57 8.28
N LYS A 59 -8.48 -20.76 6.97
CA LYS A 59 -8.87 -22.02 6.34
C LYS A 59 -8.06 -23.20 6.86
N MET A 60 -6.76 -23.02 7.14
CA MET A 60 -5.94 -24.09 7.73
C MET A 60 -6.39 -24.40 9.17
N SER A 61 -6.70 -23.38 9.97
CA SER A 61 -7.14 -23.54 11.36
C SER A 61 -8.53 -24.14 11.51
N GLU A 62 -9.43 -24.00 10.54
CA GLU A 62 -10.76 -24.60 10.55
C GLU A 62 -10.77 -26.11 10.20
N ASN A 63 -9.65 -26.66 9.72
CA ASN A 63 -9.52 -28.09 9.39
C ASN A 63 -8.88 -28.93 10.51
N GLU A 64 -8.73 -28.34 11.71
CA GLU A 64 -8.41 -29.05 12.98
C GLU A 64 -9.68 -29.27 13.80
#